data_AF-A0A2T1DW71-F1
#
_entry.id   AF-A0A2T1DW71-F1
#
_cell.length_a   1.000
_cell.length_b   1.000
_cell.length_c   1.000
_cell.angle_alpha   90.00
_cell.angle_beta   90.00
_cell.angle_gamma   90.00
#
_symmetry.space_group_name_H-M   'P 1'
#
loop_
_entity.id
_entity.type
_entity.pdbx_description
1 polymer ?
#
loop_
_entity_poly.entity_id
_entity_poly.type
_entity_poly.pdbx_seq_one_letter_code
_entity_poly.pdbx_strand_id
1 'polypeptide(L)' 'MIVYGLLEAKQLGIESQTVKNHIHNILEKLQLHKRLEAVQYARERNLLKE' A
#
# COMPACT_ATOMS: atom_id res chain seq x y z
N MET A 1 -10.81 -8.85 -1.80
CA MET A 1 -9.79 -7.79 -1.98
C MET A 1 -10.32 -6.36 -1.80
N ILE A 2 -11.62 -6.08 -1.95
CA ILE A 2 -12.22 -4.73 -1.75
C ILE A 2 -12.34 -4.35 -0.26
N VAL A 3 -12.59 -5.33 0.61
CA VAL A 3 -12.84 -5.10 2.05
C VAL A 3 -11.64 -4.47 2.79
N TYR A 4 -10.41 -4.88 2.47
CA TYR A 4 -9.21 -4.32 3.13
C TYR A 4 -8.95 -2.85 2.76
N GLY A 5 -9.13 -2.46 1.50
CA GLY A 5 -8.92 -1.07 1.08
C GLY A 5 -9.97 -0.09 1.65
N LEU A 6 -11.16 -0.58 2.02
CA LEU A 6 -12.20 0.23 2.67
C LEU A 6 -11.88 0.51 4.14
N LEU A 7 -11.24 -0.42 4.84
CA LEU A 7 -10.84 -0.26 6.24
C LEU A 7 -9.73 0.80 6.38
N GLU A 8 -8.72 0.78 5.51
CA GLU A 8 -7.64 1.79 5.48
C GLU A 8 -8.18 3.18 5.10
N ALA A 9 -9.06 3.26 4.09
CA ALA A 9 -9.73 4.48 3.67
C ALA A 9 -10.49 5.17 4.82
N LYS A 10 -11.26 4.38 5.59
CA LYS A 10 -12.01 4.89 6.75
C LYS A 10 -11.10 5.38 7.88
N GLN A 11 -9.97 4.71 8.11
CA GLN A 11 -9.00 5.11 9.13
C GLN A 11 -8.25 6.40 8.74
N LEU A 12 -8.01 6.61 7.45
CA LEU A 12 -7.29 7.77 6.92
C LEU A 12 -8.23 8.93 6.51
N GLY A 13 -9.55 8.74 6.58
CA GLY A 13 -10.54 9.75 6.18
C GLY A 13 -10.55 10.06 4.68
N ILE A 14 -10.04 9.16 3.84
CA ILE A 14 -9.92 9.35 2.38
C ILE A 14 -10.71 8.29 1.63
N GLU A 15 -11.02 8.55 0.36
CA GLU A 15 -11.73 7.58 -0.47
C GLU A 15 -10.87 6.35 -0.80
N SER A 16 -11.55 5.20 -0.97
CA SER A 16 -10.87 3.94 -1.35
C SER A 16 -10.13 4.01 -2.68
N GLN A 17 -10.57 4.87 -3.60
CA GLN A 17 -9.89 5.10 -4.86
C GLN A 17 -8.54 5.79 -4.65
N THR A 18 -8.47 6.74 -3.73
CA THR A 18 -7.24 7.43 -3.34
C THR A 18 -6.22 6.46 -2.74
N VAL A 19 -6.66 5.53 -1.88
CA VAL A 19 -5.80 4.46 -1.35
C VAL A 19 -5.25 3.57 -2.48
N LYS A 20 -6.09 3.15 -3.43
CA LYS A 20 -5.65 2.35 -4.59
C LYS A 20 -4.61 3.09 -5.43
N ASN A 21 -4.83 4.39 -5.67
CA ASN A 21 -3.90 5.23 -6.42
C ASN A 21 -2.56 5.37 -5.68
N HIS A 22 -2.57 5.56 -4.37
CA HIS A 22 -1.33 5.60 -3.58
C HIS A 22 -0.55 4.29 -3.68
N ILE A 23 -1.23 3.14 -3.54
CA ILE A 23 -0.57 1.83 -3.68
C ILE A 23 0.00 1.67 -5.09
N HIS A 24 -0.74 2.05 -6.13
CA HIS A 24 -0.26 1.98 -7.52
C HIS A 24 0.99 2.86 -7.72
N ASN A 25 0.96 4.10 -7.24
CA ASN A 25 2.09 5.03 -7.36
C ASN A 25 3.32 4.55 -6.59
N ILE A 26 3.14 3.90 -5.43
CA ILE A 26 4.25 3.31 -4.66
C ILE A 26 4.87 2.16 -5.44
N LEU A 27 4.03 1.26 -5.99
CA LEU A 27 4.50 0.14 -6.80
C LEU A 27 5.24 0.63 -8.05
N GLU A 28 4.70 1.63 -8.76
CA GLU A 28 5.35 2.22 -9.93
C GLU A 28 6.71 2.84 -9.59
N LYS A 29 6.78 3.68 -8.54
CA LYS A 29 8.02 4.34 -8.11
C LYS A 29 9.11 3.36 -7.66
N LEU A 30 8.70 2.23 -7.09
CA LEU A 30 9.62 1.18 -6.65
C LEU A 30 9.86 0.11 -7.72
N GLN A 31 9.23 0.24 -8.90
CA GLN A 31 9.27 -0.74 -9.98
C GLN A 31 8.83 -2.15 -9.54
N LEU A 32 7.78 -2.21 -8.73
CA LEU A 32 7.18 -3.44 -8.20
C LEU A 32 5.84 -3.71 -8.87
N HIS A 33 5.45 -4.99 -8.95
CA HIS A 33 4.25 -5.43 -9.66
C HIS A 33 3.12 -5.87 -8.71
N LYS A 34 3.45 -6.22 -7.47
CA LYS A 34 2.54 -6.76 -6.47
C LYS A 34 2.78 -6.09 -5.12
N ARG A 35 1.69 -5.90 -4.39
CA ARG A 35 1.71 -5.37 -3.03
C ARG A 35 2.62 -6.16 -2.08
N LEU A 36 2.69 -7.48 -2.26
CA LEU A 36 3.56 -8.35 -1.47
C LEU A 36 5.04 -8.00 -1.64
N GLU A 37 5.46 -7.63 -2.85
CA GLU A 37 6.84 -7.20 -3.12
C GLU A 37 7.14 -5.89 -2.38
N ALA A 38 6.16 -4.97 -2.30
CA ALA A 38 6.29 -3.75 -1.51
C ALA A 38 6.46 -4.02 -0.02
N VAL A 39 5.76 -5.03 0.52
CA VAL A 39 5.92 -5.47 1.92
C VAL A 39 7.30 -6.09 2.13
N GLN A 40 7.78 -6.94 1.20
CA GLN A 40 9.12 -7.53 1.26
C GLN A 40 10.20 -6.44 1.21
N TYR A 41 10.09 -5.51 0.26
CA TYR A 41 10.95 -4.34 0.14
C TYR A 41 11.00 -3.54 1.45
N ALA A 42 9.84 -3.27 2.06
CA ALA A 42 9.78 -2.53 3.32
C ALA A 42 10.45 -3.30 4.49
N ARG A 43 10.35 -4.64 4.52
CA ARG A 43 11.05 -5.47 5.51
C ARG A 43 12.56 -5.44 5.31
N GLU A 44 13.03 -5.64 4.09
CA GLU A 44 14.47 -5.62 3.75
C GLU A 44 15.12 -4.26 4.07
N ARG A 45 14.34 -3.18 3.95
CA ARG A 45 14.78 -1.81 4.25
C ARG A 45 14.55 -1.39 5.70
N ASN A 46 14.05 -2.27 6.58
CA ASN A 46 13.68 -1.96 7.97
C ASN A 46 12.73 -0.75 8.08
N LEU A 47 11.78 -0.62 7.16
CA LEU A 47 10.77 0.45 7.12
C LEU A 47 9.48 0.08 7.86
N LEU A 48 9.30 -1.19 8.22
CA LEU A 48 8.18 -1.64 9.05
C LEU A 48 8.59 -1.54 10.53
N LYS A 49 7.77 -0.87 11.34
CA LYS A 49 7.89 -0.91 12.80
C LYS A 49 7.25 -2.20 13.32
N GLU A 50 7.90 -2.83 14.29
CA GLU A 50 7.33 -3.96 15.08
C GLU A 50 6.19 -3.50 15.99
#